data_AF-A0AAU8AKH9-F1
#
_entry.id   AF-A0AAU8AKH9-F1
#
_cell.length_a   1.000
_cell.length_b   1.000
_cell.length_c   1.000
_cell.angle_alpha   90.00
_cell.angle_beta   90.00
_cell.angle_gamma   90.00
#
_symmetry.space_group_name_H-M   'P 1'
#
loop_
_entity.id
_entity.type
_entity.pdbx_description
1 polymer ?
#
loop_
_entity_poly.entity_id
_entity_poly.type
_entity_poly.pdbx_seq_one_letter_code
_entity_poly.pdbx_strand_id
1 'polypeptide(L)'
;MTRSRLTRRRLLAAALGGAVAATAAAAETASVPRSHGPRSSELVRYDGAEAPGTIIISNAERTLLRVLGKGRAERYRISVGREGFTWVGTTYVGRKEEWPGWHPPAEMRKRNGSLPDYVPPGPYNPLGARALYLYSGGRDTLYRIHGTNSAGTLGGYETSGCFRLSNADVLELFGKVAIGTKVIVR
;
A
#
# COMPACT_ATOMS: atom_id res chain seq x y z
N MET A 1 -65.09 61.95 30.94
CA MET A 1 -64.46 61.96 32.28
C MET A 1 -64.28 60.49 32.67
N THR A 2 -63.13 59.93 33.07
CA THR A 2 -61.91 60.48 33.67
C THR A 2 -60.83 59.38 33.68
N ARG A 3 -59.58 59.79 33.42
CA ARG A 3 -58.29 59.31 33.99
C ARG A 3 -57.72 57.91 33.62
N SER A 4 -56.69 57.98 32.77
CA SER A 4 -55.28 57.58 33.01
C SER A 4 -54.98 56.59 34.16
N ARG A 5 -54.19 55.56 33.83
CA ARG A 5 -52.91 55.25 34.50
C ARG A 5 -52.06 54.29 33.65
N LEU A 6 -50.90 54.79 33.23
CA LEU A 6 -49.76 53.98 32.78
C LEU A 6 -49.23 53.14 33.95
N THR A 7 -48.99 51.85 33.73
CA THR A 7 -48.17 51.01 34.61
C THR A 7 -46.99 50.44 33.82
N ARG A 8 -45.79 50.85 34.25
CA ARG A 8 -44.50 50.29 33.85
C ARG A 8 -44.37 48.85 34.38
N ARG A 9 -43.86 47.94 33.54
CA ARG A 9 -43.18 46.64 33.82
C ARG A 9 -43.47 45.74 32.60
N ARG A 10 -42.55 45.03 31.93
CA ARG A 10 -41.16 44.62 32.14
C ARG A 10 -40.62 44.20 30.76
N LEU A 11 -39.32 44.39 30.54
CA LEU A 11 -38.54 43.82 29.42
C LEU A 11 -38.27 42.32 29.64
N LEU A 12 -37.91 41.65 28.52
CA LEU A 12 -37.32 40.31 28.34
C LEU A 12 -38.34 39.14 28.36
N ALA A 13 -38.27 38.11 27.52
CA ALA A 13 -37.11 37.50 26.85
C ALA A 13 -37.53 36.75 25.57
N ALA A 14 -36.65 36.76 24.56
CA ALA A 14 -35.94 35.60 24.00
C ALA A 14 -36.61 34.96 22.77
N ALA A 15 -36.12 35.36 21.59
CA ALA A 15 -36.27 34.60 20.36
C ALA A 15 -35.36 33.35 20.45
N LEU A 16 -35.97 32.17 20.50
CA LEU A 16 -35.27 30.90 20.32
C LEU A 16 -35.04 30.70 18.82
N GLY A 17 -33.91 31.21 18.32
CA GLY A 17 -33.36 30.79 17.04
C GLY A 17 -32.86 29.35 17.16
N GLY A 18 -33.55 28.41 16.52
CA GLY A 18 -33.10 27.02 16.43
C GLY A 18 -31.84 26.94 15.57
N ALA A 19 -30.68 26.78 16.20
CA ALA A 19 -29.45 26.42 15.51
C ALA A 19 -29.53 24.94 15.13
N VAL A 20 -29.65 24.65 13.84
CA VAL A 20 -29.39 23.30 13.31
C VAL A 20 -27.89 23.07 13.46
N ALA A 21 -27.51 22.32 14.49
CA ALA A 21 -26.13 21.87 14.65
C ALA A 21 -25.83 20.85 13.55
N ALA A 22 -25.14 21.30 12.49
CA ALA A 22 -24.50 20.40 11.55
C ALA A 22 -23.42 19.61 12.33
N THR A 23 -23.70 18.36 12.66
CA THR A 23 -22.69 17.46 13.19
C THR A 23 -21.75 17.09 12.05
N ALA A 24 -20.64 17.81 11.95
CA ALA A 24 -19.50 17.35 11.18
C ALA A 24 -19.03 16.04 11.83
N ALA A 25 -19.31 14.91 11.18
CA ALA A 25 -18.69 13.65 11.54
C ALA A 25 -17.18 13.86 11.41
N ALA A 26 -16.47 13.87 12.54
CA ALA A 26 -15.02 13.88 12.56
C ALA A 26 -14.57 12.58 11.90
N ALA A 27 -14.16 12.66 10.63
CA ALA A 27 -13.38 11.59 10.02
C ALA A 27 -12.16 11.39 10.92
N GLU A 28 -12.02 10.20 11.49
CA GLU A 28 -10.78 9.82 12.17
C GLU A 28 -9.66 9.92 11.14
N THR A 29 -8.93 11.05 11.14
CA THR A 29 -7.67 11.18 10.43
C THR A 29 -6.71 10.20 11.07
N ALA A 30 -6.69 8.95 10.57
CA ALA A 30 -5.60 8.03 10.84
C ALA A 30 -4.30 8.80 10.68
N SER A 31 -3.40 8.76 11.66
CA SER A 31 -2.19 9.58 11.58
C SER A 31 -1.36 9.17 10.36
N VAL A 32 -0.91 10.15 9.56
CA VAL A 32 -0.04 9.89 8.40
C VAL A 32 1.18 9.11 8.90
N PRO A 33 1.51 7.92 8.33
CA PRO A 33 2.72 7.20 8.69
C PRO A 33 3.95 8.11 8.53
N ARG A 34 4.62 8.44 9.64
CA ARG A 34 5.82 9.29 9.64
C ARG A 34 7.12 8.54 9.31
N SER A 35 7.02 7.23 9.07
CA SER A 35 8.15 6.35 8.76
C SER A 35 7.83 5.51 7.54
N HIS A 36 8.83 5.31 6.68
CA HIS A 36 8.76 4.38 5.56
C HIS A 36 9.04 2.92 5.98
N GLY A 37 9.13 2.65 7.27
CA GLY A 37 9.46 1.33 7.80
C GLY A 37 10.97 1.03 7.75
N PRO A 38 11.37 -0.19 8.15
CA PRO A 38 12.78 -0.56 8.23
C PRO A 38 13.40 -0.71 6.84
N ARG A 39 14.71 -0.48 6.75
CA ARG A 39 15.51 -0.96 5.61
C ARG A 39 16.02 -2.35 5.92
N SER A 40 15.87 -3.27 4.97
CA SER A 40 16.36 -4.65 5.07
C SER A 40 17.36 -5.03 3.99
N SER A 41 17.66 -4.09 3.07
CA SER A 41 18.62 -4.29 1.99
C SER A 41 19.99 -4.68 2.52
N GLU A 42 20.56 -5.76 1.99
CA GLU A 42 21.94 -6.17 2.26
C GLU A 42 22.60 -6.78 1.02
N LEU A 43 23.93 -6.70 0.95
CA LEU A 43 24.70 -7.30 -0.13
C LEU A 43 25.03 -8.76 0.22
N VAL A 44 24.63 -9.70 -0.62
CA VAL A 44 24.88 -11.13 -0.41
C VAL A 44 25.67 -11.73 -1.58
N ARG A 45 26.33 -12.86 -1.29
CA ARG A 45 26.87 -13.73 -2.33
C ARG A 45 25.73 -14.32 -3.15
N TYR A 46 25.93 -14.41 -4.46
CA TYR A 46 24.99 -14.99 -5.41
C TYR A 46 25.74 -15.93 -6.35
N ASP A 47 25.49 -17.22 -6.21
CA ASP A 47 26.13 -18.29 -7.01
C ASP A 47 25.26 -18.76 -8.19
N GLY A 48 24.12 -18.11 -8.44
CA GLY A 48 23.23 -18.46 -9.53
C GLY A 48 23.68 -17.89 -10.89
N ALA A 49 23.03 -18.37 -11.96
CA ALA A 49 23.40 -18.07 -13.34
C ALA A 49 22.65 -16.87 -13.97
N GLU A 50 21.74 -16.22 -13.24
CA GLU A 50 20.93 -15.17 -13.82
C GLU A 50 21.74 -13.89 -14.10
N ALA A 51 21.36 -13.19 -15.16
CA ALA A 51 22.02 -11.95 -15.57
C ALA A 51 21.83 -10.81 -14.54
N PRO A 52 22.76 -9.84 -14.48
CA PRO A 52 22.59 -8.62 -13.69
C PRO A 52 21.26 -7.92 -14.01
N GLY A 53 20.58 -7.43 -12.97
CA GLY A 53 19.26 -6.80 -13.07
C GLY A 53 18.09 -7.77 -12.89
N THR A 54 18.27 -9.08 -13.05
CA THR A 54 17.21 -10.06 -12.78
C THR A 54 16.77 -9.99 -11.32
N ILE A 55 15.46 -10.06 -11.12
CA ILE A 55 14.86 -10.19 -9.79
C ILE A 55 14.53 -11.66 -9.55
N ILE A 56 14.91 -12.18 -8.38
CA ILE A 56 14.58 -13.54 -7.94
C ILE A 56 13.84 -13.44 -6.62
N ILE A 57 12.64 -14.00 -6.56
CA ILE A 57 11.78 -14.01 -5.39
C ILE A 57 11.71 -15.44 -4.87
N SER A 58 12.02 -15.63 -3.60
CA SER A 58 11.86 -16.91 -2.90
C SER A 58 10.67 -16.82 -1.95
N ASN A 59 9.62 -17.61 -2.22
CA ASN A 59 8.48 -17.76 -1.34
C ASN A 59 8.92 -18.42 -0.01
N ALA A 60 9.76 -19.46 -0.09
CA ALA A 60 10.20 -20.21 1.08
C ALA A 60 11.06 -19.38 2.03
N GLU A 61 12.02 -18.62 1.48
CA GLU A 61 12.93 -17.79 2.27
C GLU A 61 12.33 -16.41 2.58
N ARG A 62 11.25 -16.02 1.88
CA ARG A 62 10.63 -14.69 1.96
C ARG A 62 11.64 -13.58 1.67
N THR A 63 12.39 -13.78 0.59
CA THR A 63 13.43 -12.88 0.12
C THR A 63 13.20 -12.46 -1.33
N LEU A 64 13.60 -11.24 -1.65
CA LEU A 64 13.77 -10.75 -3.01
C LEU A 64 15.24 -10.45 -3.23
N LEU A 65 15.82 -11.01 -4.28
CA LEU A 65 17.17 -10.71 -4.74
C LEU A 65 17.11 -9.87 -6.01
N ARG A 66 17.96 -8.84 -6.12
CA ARG A 66 18.30 -8.20 -7.39
C ARG A 66 19.75 -8.52 -7.72
N VAL A 67 19.96 -9.23 -8.82
CA VAL A 67 21.31 -9.67 -9.22
C VAL A 67 22.16 -8.46 -9.64
N LEU A 68 23.39 -8.37 -9.14
CA LEU A 68 24.34 -7.28 -9.46
C LEU A 68 25.44 -7.71 -10.43
N GLY A 69 25.65 -9.02 -10.59
CA GLY A 69 26.80 -9.59 -11.28
C GLY A 69 28.01 -9.75 -10.36
N LYS A 70 29.09 -10.34 -10.91
CA LYS A 70 30.32 -10.67 -10.17
C LYS A 70 30.06 -11.49 -8.89
N GLY A 71 29.11 -12.43 -8.96
CA GLY A 71 28.76 -13.31 -7.85
C GLY A 71 28.04 -12.63 -6.69
N ARG A 72 27.32 -11.52 -6.93
CA ARG A 72 26.63 -10.74 -5.88
C ARG A 72 25.18 -10.40 -6.24
N ALA A 73 24.37 -10.23 -5.21
CA ALA A 73 22.99 -9.73 -5.29
C ALA A 73 22.67 -8.80 -4.11
N GLU A 74 21.75 -7.87 -4.32
CA GLU A 74 21.08 -7.15 -3.21
C GLU A 74 19.91 -8.01 -2.74
N ARG A 75 19.85 -8.30 -1.43
CA ARG A 75 18.77 -9.06 -0.79
C ARG A 75 17.87 -8.14 0.01
N TYR A 76 16.56 -8.35 -0.12
CA TYR A 76 15.51 -7.66 0.63
C TYR A 76 14.63 -8.69 1.34
N ARG A 77 14.16 -8.35 2.54
CA ARG A 77 13.12 -9.11 3.24
C ARG A 77 11.76 -8.73 2.69
N ILE A 78 10.93 -9.72 2.37
CA ILE A 78 9.59 -9.50 1.81
C ILE A 78 8.52 -10.26 2.60
N SER A 79 7.26 -9.86 2.50
CA SER A 79 6.12 -10.75 2.78
C SER A 79 5.55 -11.30 1.48
N VAL A 80 5.08 -12.55 1.53
CA VAL A 80 4.59 -13.29 0.35
C VAL A 80 3.16 -13.78 0.56
N GLY A 81 2.61 -14.42 -0.48
CA GLY A 81 1.27 -14.99 -0.43
C GLY A 81 1.11 -16.01 0.69
N ARG A 82 -0.01 -15.97 1.41
CA ARG A 82 -0.39 -17.07 2.31
C ARG A 82 -0.60 -18.37 1.54
N GLU A 83 -0.72 -19.49 2.25
CA GLU A 83 -1.00 -20.79 1.64
C GLU A 83 -2.19 -20.71 0.68
N GLY A 84 -2.03 -21.31 -0.52
CA GLY A 84 -3.02 -21.24 -1.61
C GLY A 84 -3.01 -19.93 -2.43
N PHE A 85 -2.17 -18.95 -2.08
CA PHE A 85 -1.99 -17.70 -2.83
C PHE A 85 -0.56 -17.52 -3.36
N THR A 86 0.34 -18.48 -3.13
CA THR A 86 1.68 -18.50 -3.72
C THR A 86 1.63 -19.00 -5.16
N TRP A 87 2.59 -18.55 -5.96
CA TRP A 87 2.80 -19.03 -7.31
C TRP A 87 4.30 -19.06 -7.62
N VAL A 88 4.68 -19.82 -8.64
CA VAL A 88 6.06 -19.95 -9.13
C VAL A 88 6.10 -19.80 -10.64
N GLY A 89 7.22 -19.31 -11.18
CA GLY A 89 7.39 -19.13 -12.61
C GLY A 89 8.22 -17.91 -12.96
N THR A 90 8.23 -17.56 -14.25
CA THR A 90 8.93 -16.38 -14.76
C THR A 90 7.92 -15.35 -15.28
N THR A 91 8.17 -14.08 -14.95
CA THR A 91 7.39 -12.90 -15.36
C THR A 91 8.36 -11.75 -15.60
N TYR A 92 7.84 -10.55 -15.85
CA TYR A 92 8.64 -9.35 -16.01
C TYR A 92 7.91 -8.12 -15.50
N VAL A 93 8.67 -7.08 -15.18
CA VAL A 93 8.12 -5.78 -14.80
C VAL A 93 7.54 -5.11 -16.04
N GLY A 94 6.21 -5.03 -16.15
CA GLY A 94 5.53 -4.38 -17.28
C GLY A 94 5.24 -2.90 -17.07
N ARG A 95 5.04 -2.48 -15.82
CA ARG A 95 4.75 -1.08 -15.45
C ARG A 95 5.33 -0.75 -14.08
N LYS A 96 5.63 0.53 -13.88
CA LYS A 96 6.09 1.12 -12.63
C LYS A 96 5.20 2.31 -12.28
N GLU A 97 4.86 2.47 -11.01
CA GLU A 97 4.03 3.58 -10.54
C GLU A 97 4.50 4.10 -9.18
N GLU A 98 4.53 5.43 -9.06
CA GLU A 98 4.76 6.13 -7.79
C GLU A 98 3.44 6.47 -7.14
N TRP A 99 3.32 6.24 -5.83
CA TRP A 99 2.08 6.43 -5.07
C TRP A 99 0.87 5.83 -5.78
N PRO A 100 0.87 4.51 -6.05
CA PRO A 100 -0.15 3.91 -6.91
C PRO A 100 -1.55 4.03 -6.33
N GLY A 101 -2.54 4.17 -7.20
CA GLY A 101 -3.93 3.87 -6.86
C GLY A 101 -4.14 2.36 -6.72
N TRP A 102 -5.16 1.94 -5.96
CA TRP A 102 -5.45 0.52 -5.78
C TRP A 102 -6.92 0.20 -5.99
N HIS A 103 -7.18 -0.72 -6.92
CA HIS A 103 -8.47 -1.39 -7.05
C HIS A 103 -8.33 -2.80 -6.49
N PRO A 104 -9.00 -3.15 -5.39
CA PRO A 104 -8.96 -4.50 -4.87
C PRO A 104 -9.53 -5.48 -5.92
N PRO A 105 -8.80 -6.56 -6.30
CA PRO A 105 -9.35 -7.63 -7.12
C PRO A 105 -10.75 -8.09 -6.69
N ALA A 106 -11.59 -8.42 -7.68
CA ALA A 106 -12.98 -8.78 -7.47
C ALA A 106 -13.14 -9.94 -6.47
N GLU A 107 -12.24 -10.92 -6.53
CA GLU A 107 -12.20 -12.07 -5.63
C GLU A 107 -11.89 -11.65 -4.19
N MET A 108 -11.09 -10.60 -3.97
CA MET A 108 -10.85 -10.07 -2.62
C MET A 108 -12.10 -9.38 -2.09
N ARG A 109 -12.79 -8.56 -2.91
CA ARG A 109 -14.05 -7.91 -2.50
C ARG A 109 -15.16 -8.92 -2.24
N LYS A 110 -15.21 -10.02 -3.00
CA LYS A 110 -16.13 -11.13 -2.76
C LYS A 110 -15.89 -11.81 -1.41
N ARG A 111 -14.63 -11.93 -0.99
CA ARG A 111 -14.27 -12.50 0.33
C ARG A 111 -14.47 -11.50 1.48
N ASN A 112 -14.22 -10.22 1.24
CA ASN A 112 -14.37 -9.15 2.21
C ASN A 112 -15.17 -7.99 1.61
N GLY A 113 -16.48 -7.97 1.88
CA GLY A 113 -17.39 -6.94 1.37
C GLY A 113 -17.19 -5.53 1.93
N SER A 114 -16.30 -5.36 2.92
CA SER A 114 -15.94 -4.03 3.43
C SER A 114 -14.84 -3.33 2.61
N LEU A 115 -14.21 -4.03 1.67
CA LEU A 115 -13.19 -3.43 0.81
C LEU A 115 -13.81 -2.40 -0.14
N PRO A 116 -13.24 -1.18 -0.24
CA PRO A 116 -13.71 -0.17 -1.17
C PRO A 116 -13.47 -0.61 -2.61
N ASP A 117 -14.18 0.00 -3.55
CA ASP A 117 -13.94 -0.23 -4.98
C ASP A 117 -12.58 0.32 -5.43
N TYR A 118 -12.15 1.42 -4.80
CA TYR A 118 -10.92 2.12 -5.12
C TYR A 118 -10.32 2.78 -3.88
N VAL A 119 -9.00 2.73 -3.78
CA VAL A 119 -8.22 3.52 -2.82
C VAL A 119 -7.30 4.45 -3.61
N PRO A 120 -7.39 5.77 -3.40
CA PRO A 120 -6.57 6.74 -4.14
C PRO A 120 -5.08 6.63 -3.77
N PRO A 121 -4.19 7.19 -4.60
CA PRO A 121 -2.81 7.50 -4.24
C PRO A 121 -2.70 8.16 -2.87
N GLY A 122 -1.70 7.77 -2.08
CA GLY A 122 -1.37 8.48 -0.86
C GLY A 122 -0.81 7.59 0.26
N PRO A 123 -0.53 8.20 1.43
CA PRO A 123 0.18 7.55 2.54
C PRO A 123 -0.63 6.46 3.25
N TYR A 124 -1.92 6.33 2.95
CA TYR A 124 -2.79 5.29 3.50
C TYR A 124 -3.07 4.15 2.50
N ASN A 125 -2.62 4.28 1.25
CA ASN A 125 -2.83 3.26 0.24
C ASN A 125 -2.07 1.97 0.60
N PRO A 126 -2.71 0.80 0.65
CA PRO A 126 -2.06 -0.44 1.07
C PRO A 126 -0.95 -0.93 0.13
N LEU A 127 -0.86 -0.40 -1.09
CA LEU A 127 0.27 -0.63 -1.99
C LEU A 127 1.53 0.16 -1.60
N GLY A 128 1.41 1.11 -0.68
CA GLY A 128 2.52 1.90 -0.17
C GLY A 128 3.05 2.92 -1.19
N ALA A 129 4.35 3.23 -1.06
CA ALA A 129 4.97 4.33 -1.80
C ALA A 129 5.23 4.02 -3.29
N ARG A 130 5.49 2.76 -3.66
CA ARG A 130 5.85 2.35 -5.03
C ARG A 130 5.25 0.98 -5.36
N ALA A 131 4.95 0.76 -6.64
CA ALA A 131 4.59 -0.56 -7.15
C ALA A 131 5.27 -0.86 -8.50
N LEU A 132 5.75 -2.10 -8.62
CA LEU A 132 6.18 -2.74 -9.86
C LEU A 132 5.11 -3.76 -10.25
N TYR A 133 4.48 -3.58 -11.40
CA TYR A 133 3.41 -4.45 -11.90
C TYR A 133 4.00 -5.57 -12.74
N LEU A 134 3.62 -6.82 -12.44
CA LEU A 134 4.18 -8.00 -13.07
C LEU A 134 3.29 -8.47 -14.22
N TYR A 135 3.90 -8.69 -15.38
CA TYR A 135 3.21 -8.98 -16.64
C TYR A 135 3.62 -10.34 -17.20
N SER A 136 2.69 -11.00 -17.88
CA SER A 136 2.94 -12.23 -18.63
C SER A 136 2.18 -12.20 -19.94
N GLY A 137 2.84 -12.56 -21.05
CA GLY A 137 2.23 -12.54 -22.39
C GLY A 137 1.63 -11.19 -22.77
N GLY A 138 2.24 -10.08 -22.35
CA GLY A 138 1.76 -8.72 -22.61
C GLY A 138 0.62 -8.24 -21.69
N ARG A 139 0.18 -9.04 -20.72
CA ARG A 139 -0.97 -8.75 -19.85
C ARG A 139 -0.57 -8.60 -18.39
N ASP A 140 -1.27 -7.75 -17.66
CA ASP A 140 -1.13 -7.57 -16.21
C ASP A 140 -1.55 -8.87 -15.48
N THR A 141 -0.68 -9.40 -14.63
CA THR A 141 -0.94 -10.64 -13.88
C THR A 141 -1.72 -10.39 -12.58
N LEU A 142 -1.96 -9.12 -12.24
CA LEU A 142 -2.46 -8.65 -10.94
C LEU A 142 -1.47 -8.85 -9.77
N TYR A 143 -0.33 -9.51 -9.99
CA TYR A 143 0.76 -9.58 -9.03
C TYR A 143 1.66 -8.34 -9.11
N ARG A 144 2.17 -7.95 -7.95
CA ARG A 144 2.97 -6.73 -7.80
C ARG A 144 4.09 -6.96 -6.79
N ILE A 145 5.19 -6.27 -7.00
CA ILE A 145 6.19 -5.99 -5.96
C ILE A 145 5.89 -4.57 -5.49
N HIS A 146 5.51 -4.38 -4.23
CA HIS A 146 5.03 -3.09 -3.74
C HIS A 146 5.38 -2.81 -2.27
N GLY A 147 5.17 -1.57 -1.84
CA GLY A 147 5.39 -1.13 -0.46
C GLY A 147 4.32 -1.60 0.53
N THR A 148 4.43 -1.16 1.79
CA THR A 148 3.47 -1.48 2.86
C THR A 148 3.31 -0.28 3.79
N ASN A 149 2.07 -0.01 4.24
CA ASN A 149 1.86 0.81 5.45
C ASN A 149 1.84 -0.03 6.73
N SER A 150 1.79 -1.36 6.61
CA SER A 150 1.83 -2.33 7.71
C SER A 150 3.24 -2.94 7.80
N ALA A 151 4.24 -2.15 8.20
CA ALA A 151 5.63 -2.62 8.25
C ALA A 151 5.85 -3.72 9.32
N GLY A 152 5.03 -3.75 10.37
CA GLY A 152 5.12 -4.77 11.44
C GLY A 152 4.84 -6.20 10.99
N THR A 153 4.18 -6.40 9.84
CA THR A 153 3.84 -7.73 9.29
C THR A 153 4.82 -8.18 8.19
N LEU A 154 6.00 -7.55 8.10
CA LEU A 154 7.02 -7.88 7.11
C LEU A 154 7.74 -9.21 7.42
N GLY A 155 7.95 -10.03 6.39
CA GLY A 155 8.55 -11.37 6.52
C GLY A 155 7.56 -12.47 6.86
N GLY A 156 6.25 -12.23 6.71
CA GLY A 156 5.18 -13.19 6.94
C GLY A 156 4.54 -13.73 5.65
N TYR A 157 3.62 -14.68 5.82
CA TYR A 157 2.79 -15.27 4.77
C TYR A 157 1.39 -14.64 4.82
N GLU A 158 1.29 -13.37 4.43
CA GLU A 158 0.12 -12.52 4.77
C GLU A 158 -0.65 -12.01 3.55
N THR A 159 -0.08 -12.12 2.35
CA THR A 159 -0.66 -11.46 1.17
C THR A 159 -1.63 -12.37 0.43
N SER A 160 -2.45 -11.79 -0.45
CA SER A 160 -3.20 -12.55 -1.47
C SER A 160 -2.33 -12.86 -2.72
N GLY A 161 -1.01 -12.94 -2.54
CA GLY A 161 -0.04 -13.39 -3.55
C GLY A 161 0.91 -12.32 -4.11
N CYS A 162 0.70 -11.04 -3.79
CA CYS A 162 1.69 -9.99 -4.09
C CYS A 162 2.90 -10.05 -3.14
N PHE A 163 3.99 -9.37 -3.52
CA PHE A 163 5.24 -9.33 -2.76
C PHE A 163 5.42 -7.96 -2.10
N ARG A 164 5.43 -7.94 -0.76
CA ARG A 164 5.43 -6.71 0.04
C ARG A 164 6.81 -6.41 0.62
N LEU A 165 7.29 -5.20 0.37
CA LEU A 165 8.49 -4.61 0.97
C LEU A 165 8.09 -3.46 1.89
N SER A 166 8.98 -3.07 2.81
CA SER A 166 8.83 -1.77 3.47
C SER A 166 8.79 -0.65 2.43
N ASN A 167 8.19 0.49 2.78
CA ASN A 167 8.24 1.65 1.90
C ASN A 167 9.68 2.11 1.65
N ALA A 168 10.59 1.96 2.62
CA ALA A 168 11.99 2.34 2.48
C ALA A 168 12.71 1.46 1.46
N ASP A 169 12.53 0.14 1.51
CA ASP A 169 13.16 -0.80 0.59
C ASP A 169 12.56 -0.72 -0.81
N VAL A 170 11.23 -0.58 -0.94
CA VAL A 170 10.61 -0.48 -2.27
C VAL A 170 11.00 0.80 -3.00
N LEU A 171 11.18 1.92 -2.28
CA LEU A 171 11.65 3.19 -2.86
C LEU A 171 13.03 3.02 -3.49
N GLU A 172 13.93 2.34 -2.78
CA GLU A 172 15.27 2.04 -3.26
C GLU A 172 15.25 1.09 -4.48
N LEU A 173 14.55 -0.04 -4.35
CA LEU A 173 14.43 -1.03 -5.41
C LEU A 173 13.82 -0.42 -6.67
N PHE A 174 12.80 0.43 -6.52
CA PHE A 174 12.11 1.08 -7.63
C PHE A 174 13.06 1.92 -8.50
N GLY A 175 14.01 2.63 -7.90
CA GLY A 175 15.01 3.41 -8.63
C GLY A 175 15.99 2.56 -9.44
N LYS A 176 16.15 1.27 -9.08
CA LYS A 176 17.15 0.35 -9.64
C LYS A 176 16.58 -0.63 -10.67
N VAL A 177 15.26 -0.71 -10.81
CA VAL A 177 14.56 -1.68 -11.66
C VAL A 177 14.00 -1.02 -12.91
N ALA A 178 14.23 -1.62 -14.07
CA ALA A 178 13.70 -1.15 -15.35
C ALA A 178 12.39 -1.86 -15.72
N ILE A 179 11.59 -1.23 -16.60
CA ILE A 179 10.53 -1.95 -17.31
C ILE A 179 11.21 -3.00 -18.22
N GLY A 180 10.64 -4.20 -18.28
CA GLY A 180 11.21 -5.37 -18.95
C GLY A 180 12.14 -6.21 -18.07
N THR A 181 12.44 -5.79 -16.84
CA THR A 181 13.25 -6.61 -15.91
C THR A 181 12.60 -7.98 -15.69
N LYS A 182 13.38 -9.05 -15.95
CA LYS A 182 13.01 -10.44 -15.67
C LYS A 182 12.81 -10.64 -14.17
N VAL A 183 11.72 -11.29 -13.81
CA VAL A 183 11.38 -11.68 -12.43
C VAL A 183 11.13 -13.18 -12.39
N ILE A 184 11.81 -13.87 -11.50
CA ILE A 184 11.66 -15.32 -11.30
C ILE A 184 11.13 -15.54 -9.89
N VAL A 185 10.06 -16.31 -9.76
CA VAL A 185 9.45 -16.67 -8.47
C VAL A 185 9.63 -18.17 -8.25
N ARG A 186 10.17 -18.53 -7.09
CA ARG A 186 10.43 -19.91 -6.67
C ARG A 186 9.97 -20.15 -5.24
#